data_AF-A0A1H0TS38-F1
#
_entry.id   AF-A0A1H0TS38-F1
#
_cell.length_a   1.000
_cell.length_b   1.000
_cell.length_c   1.000
_cell.angle_alpha   90.00
_cell.angle_beta   90.00
_cell.angle_gamma   90.00
#
_symmetry.space_group_name_H-M   'P 1'
#
loop_
_entity.id
_entity.type
_entity.pdbx_description
1 polymer ?
#
loop_
_entity_poly.entity_id
_entity_poly.type
_entity_poly.pdbx_seq_one_letter_code
_entity_poly.pdbx_strand_id
1 'polypeptide(L)'
;MPDGLWEIARPLIPPPKVRPQGGGTQDTPDATLFAAIIYVLVSGCAWRQLPPCFGISKSTAHRRFLIWSRAGVWGRLHEAVLH
;
A
#
# COMPACT_ATOMS: atom_id res chain seq x y z
N MET A 1 -0.66 8.10 -10.72
CA MET A 1 -1.18 6.74 -10.47
C MET A 1 -2.25 6.50 -11.51
N PRO A 2 -2.32 5.35 -12.20
CA PRO A 2 -3.39 5.12 -13.16
C PRO A 2 -4.75 5.25 -12.44
N ASP A 3 -5.61 6.09 -13.00
CA ASP A 3 -6.92 6.40 -12.43
C ASP A 3 -7.74 5.10 -12.32
N GLY A 4 -8.24 4.78 -11.12
CA GLY A 4 -9.04 3.57 -10.87
C GLY A 4 -8.32 2.35 -10.30
N LEU A 5 -6.98 2.27 -10.36
CA LEU A 5 -6.24 1.13 -9.77
C LEU A 5 -6.45 1.02 -8.24
N TRP A 6 -6.68 2.15 -7.58
CA TRP A 6 -6.99 2.18 -6.15
C TRP A 6 -8.35 1.55 -5.86
N GLU A 7 -9.35 1.80 -6.71
CA GLU A 7 -10.69 1.23 -6.53
C GLU A 7 -10.68 -0.29 -6.68
N ILE A 8 -9.83 -0.83 -7.56
CA ILE A 8 -9.61 -2.27 -7.71
C ILE A 8 -8.84 -2.84 -6.50
N ALA A 9 -7.83 -2.10 -6.00
CA ALA A 9 -6.99 -2.56 -4.90
C ALA A 9 -7.67 -2.49 -3.53
N ARG A 10 -8.51 -1.47 -3.28
CA ARG A 10 -9.19 -1.22 -2.01
C ARG A 10 -9.88 -2.46 -1.42
N PRO A 11 -10.71 -3.22 -2.16
CA PRO A 11 -11.35 -4.42 -1.61
C PRO A 11 -10.39 -5.60 -1.37
N LEU A 12 -9.23 -5.61 -2.01
CA LEU A 12 -8.24 -6.68 -1.87
C LEU A 12 -7.34 -6.50 -0.65
N ILE A 13 -7.23 -5.27 -0.16
CA ILE A 13 -6.39 -4.92 0.97
C ILE A 13 -7.01 -5.45 2.26
N PRO A 14 -6.27 -6.26 3.06
CA PRO A 14 -6.78 -6.75 4.32
C PRO A 14 -7.05 -5.58 5.27
N PRO A 15 -8.14 -5.63 6.05
CA PRO A 15 -8.43 -4.59 7.03
C PRO A 15 -7.27 -4.47 8.01
N PRO A 16 -6.93 -3.24 8.45
CA PRO A 16 -5.90 -3.06 9.45
C PRO A 16 -6.24 -3.86 10.71
N LYS A 17 -5.26 -4.59 11.25
CA LYS A 17 -5.42 -5.25 12.54
C LYS A 17 -5.72 -4.20 13.61
N VAL A 18 -6.93 -4.21 14.13
CA VAL A 18 -7.33 -3.41 15.29
C VAL A 18 -6.47 -3.85 16.47
N ARG A 19 -5.66 -2.95 17.02
CA ARG A 19 -4.92 -3.24 18.25
C ARG A 19 -5.90 -3.18 19.44
N PRO A 20 -5.86 -4.13 20.39
CA PRO A 20 -6.73 -4.12 21.57
C PRO A 20 -6.62 -2.85 22.43
N GLN A 21 -5.49 -2.14 22.34
CA GLN A 21 -5.21 -0.93 23.13
C GLN A 21 -5.83 0.37 22.56
N GLY A 22 -6.73 0.31 21.58
CA GLY A 22 -7.48 1.49 21.12
C GLY A 22 -6.60 2.66 20.67
N GLY A 23 -5.39 2.38 20.19
CA GLY A 23 -4.38 3.38 19.89
C GLY A 23 -3.75 3.09 18.54
N GLY A 24 -4.21 3.81 17.52
CA GLY A 24 -3.68 3.73 16.18
C GLY A 24 -4.48 4.67 15.30
N THR A 25 -4.08 5.94 15.29
CA THR A 25 -4.64 6.92 14.37
C THR A 25 -4.51 6.35 12.97
N GLN A 26 -5.64 6.04 12.34
CA GLN A 26 -5.71 5.55 10.97
C GLN A 26 -5.56 6.77 10.03
N ASP A 27 -4.52 7.58 10.24
CA ASP A 27 -4.39 8.91 9.63
C ASP A 27 -3.73 8.88 8.26
N THR A 28 -3.08 7.78 7.89
CA THR A 28 -2.55 7.64 6.53
C THR A 28 -3.62 7.02 5.66
N PRO A 29 -4.14 7.74 4.65
CA PRO A 29 -5.07 7.15 3.69
C PRO A 29 -4.40 5.94 3.06
N ASP A 30 -5.05 4.78 3.11
CA ASP A 30 -4.51 3.55 2.50
C ASP A 30 -4.26 3.75 0.99
N ALA A 31 -4.97 4.71 0.37
CA ALA A 31 -4.74 5.19 -0.99
C ALA A 31 -3.33 5.79 -1.20
N THR A 32 -2.89 6.66 -0.30
CA THR A 32 -1.55 7.28 -0.36
C THR A 32 -0.46 6.22 -0.16
N LEU A 33 -0.70 5.29 0.76
CA LEU A 33 0.20 4.17 1.04
C LEU A 33 0.31 3.22 -0.15
N PHE A 34 -0.82 2.93 -0.79
CA PHE A 34 -0.87 2.17 -2.02
C PHE A 34 -0.12 2.88 -3.15
N ALA A 35 -0.38 4.17 -3.38
CA ALA A 35 0.32 4.95 -4.40
C ALA A 35 1.85 4.99 -4.17
N ALA A 36 2.29 5.15 -2.91
CA ALA A 36 3.70 5.13 -2.55
C ALA A 36 4.36 3.76 -2.83
N ILE A 37 3.68 2.67 -2.50
CA ILE A 37 4.19 1.31 -2.79
C ILE A 37 4.24 1.06 -4.29
N ILE A 38 3.17 1.39 -5.04
CA ILE A 38 3.13 1.25 -6.50
C ILE A 38 4.25 2.07 -7.15
N TYR A 39 4.49 3.30 -6.68
CA TYR A 39 5.59 4.12 -7.17
C TYR A 39 6.94 3.39 -7.04
N VAL A 40 7.23 2.81 -5.87
CA VAL A 40 8.47 2.05 -5.64
C VAL A 40 8.55 0.82 -6.52
N LEU A 41 7.46 0.07 -6.66
CA LEU A 41 7.40 -1.14 -7.47
C LEU A 41 7.58 -0.87 -8.97
N VAL A 42 6.95 0.19 -9.48
CA VAL A 42 7.01 0.55 -10.92
C VAL A 42 8.34 1.21 -11.27
N SER A 43 8.86 2.08 -10.40
CA SER A 43 10.15 2.76 -10.64
C SER A 43 11.37 1.88 -10.37
N GLY A 44 11.20 0.79 -9.60
CA GLY A 44 12.31 -0.06 -9.13
C GLY A 44 13.27 0.66 -8.18
N CYS A 45 12.92 1.84 -7.67
CA CYS A 45 13.78 2.59 -6.77
C CYS A 45 13.87 1.93 -5.39
N ALA A 46 14.93 2.20 -4.65
CA ALA A 46 15.01 1.77 -3.25
C ALA A 46 13.94 2.51 -2.42
N TRP A 47 13.37 1.85 -1.40
CA TRP A 47 12.45 2.48 -0.43
C TRP A 47 12.98 3.79 0.16
N ARG A 48 14.31 3.93 0.26
CA ARG A 48 14.97 5.16 0.76
C ARG A 48 14.81 6.36 -0.17
N GLN A 49 14.53 6.13 -1.44
CA GLN A 49 14.29 7.14 -2.47
C GLN A 49 12.81 7.49 -2.62
N LEU A 50 11.93 6.95 -1.75
CA LEU A 50 10.51 7.31 -1.75
C LEU A 50 10.37 8.84 -1.58
N PRO A 51 9.69 9.53 -2.51
CA PRO A 51 9.49 10.97 -2.44
C PRO A 51 8.79 11.40 -1.14
N PRO A 52 9.22 12.50 -0.51
CA PRO A 52 8.59 13.01 0.71
C PRO A 52 7.17 13.54 0.49
N CYS A 53 6.77 13.82 -0.76
CA CYS A 53 5.43 14.30 -1.10
C CYS A 53 4.31 13.32 -0.76
N PHE A 54 4.63 12.03 -0.57
CA PHE A 54 3.66 11.04 -0.10
C PHE A 54 3.29 11.21 1.38
N GLY A 55 4.09 11.94 2.18
CA GLY A 55 3.83 12.10 3.61
C GLY A 55 3.94 10.80 4.42
N ILE A 56 4.55 9.76 3.84
CA ILE A 56 4.64 8.42 4.44
C ILE A 56 6.09 8.09 4.77
N SER A 57 6.32 7.55 5.96
CA SER A 57 7.64 7.06 6.34
C SER A 57 8.02 5.82 5.51
N LYS A 58 9.29 5.76 5.10
CA LYS A 58 9.87 4.64 4.35
C LYS A 58 9.62 3.30 5.05
N SER A 59 9.76 3.29 6.38
CA SER A 59 9.52 2.13 7.24
C SER A 59 8.05 1.71 7.24
N THR A 60 7.12 2.66 7.23
CA THR A 60 5.67 2.39 7.14
C THR A 60 5.32 1.76 5.80
N ALA A 61 5.82 2.33 4.69
CA ALA A 61 5.60 1.82 3.34
C ALA A 61 6.12 0.38 3.19
N HIS A 62 7.37 0.14 3.60
CA HIS A 62 7.97 -1.20 3.53
C HIS A 62 7.25 -2.22 4.42
N ARG A 63 6.89 -1.85 5.65
CA ARG A 63 6.12 -2.73 6.55
C ARG A 63 4.77 -3.10 5.94
N ARG A 64 4.06 -2.13 5.36
CA ARG A 64 2.75 -2.40 4.75
C ARG A 64 2.88 -3.25 3.50
N PHE A 65 3.89 -3.00 2.67
CA PHE A 65 4.21 -3.87 1.54
C PHE A 65 4.35 -5.33 1.98
N LEU A 66 5.13 -5.62 3.03
CA LEU A 66 5.30 -6.99 3.53
C LEU A 66 3.98 -7.61 4.03
N ILE A 67 3.13 -6.83 4.70
CA ILE A 67 1.81 -7.29 5.16
C ILE A 67 0.93 -7.67 3.96
N TRP A 68 0.87 -6.81 2.96
CA TRP A 68 0.06 -7.01 1.75
C TRP A 68 0.60 -8.14 0.88
N SER A 69 1.92 -8.28 0.77
CA SER A 69 2.56 -9.41 0.09
C SER A 69 2.20 -10.73 0.76
N ARG A 70 2.26 -10.80 2.10
CA ARG A 70 1.84 -12.00 2.86
C ARG A 70 0.36 -12.29 2.74
N ALA A 71 -0.47 -11.26 2.57
CA ALA A 71 -1.90 -11.41 2.34
C ALA A 71 -2.25 -11.75 0.88
N GLY A 72 -1.27 -11.81 -0.03
CA GLY A 72 -1.49 -12.12 -1.45
C GLY A 72 -2.15 -10.99 -2.24
N VAL A 73 -2.13 -9.75 -1.74
CA VAL A 73 -2.78 -8.59 -2.38
C VAL A 73 -2.28 -8.38 -3.81
N TRP A 74 -0.97 -8.50 -4.03
CA TRP A 74 -0.35 -8.27 -5.34
C TRP A 74 -0.76 -9.30 -6.38
N GLY A 75 -0.91 -10.57 -5.99
CA GLY A 75 -1.37 -11.63 -6.89
C GLY A 75 -2.81 -11.38 -7.35
N ARG A 76 -3.70 -11.09 -6.39
CA ARG A 76 -5.11 -10.76 -6.70
C ARG A 76 -5.25 -9.47 -7.51
N LEU A 77 -4.41 -8.48 -7.25
CA LEU A 77 -4.39 -7.23 -8.01
C LEU A 77 -3.96 -7.48 -9.46
N HIS A 78 -2.95 -8.33 -9.66
CA HIS A 78 -2.47 -8.71 -10.99
C HIS A 78 -3.55 -9.46 -11.78
N GLU A 79 -4.25 -10.41 -11.13
CA GLU A 79 -5.40 -11.09 -11.73
C GLU A 79 -6.53 -10.12 -12.11
N ALA A 80 -6.85 -9.16 -11.24
CA ALA A 80 -7.93 -8.19 -11.46
C ALA A 80 -7.62 -7.12 -12.52
N VAL A 81 -6.35 -6.92 -12.88
CA VAL A 81 -5.92 -5.96 -13.92
C VAL A 81 -5.76 -6.65 -15.29
N LEU A 82 -5.53 -7.97 -15.31
CA LEU A 82 -5.36 -8.74 -16.54
C LEU A 82 -6.65 -9.42 -17.05
N HIS A 83 -7.74 -9.35 -16.29
CA HIS A 83 -9.10 -9.72 -16.72
C HIS A 83 -9.90 -8.48 -17.12
#